data_AF-A0A5D4NHK5-F1
#
_entry.id   AF-A0A5D4NHK5-F1
#
_cell.length_a   1.000
_cell.length_b   1.000
_cell.length_c   1.000
_cell.angle_alpha   90.00
_cell.angle_beta   90.00
_cell.angle_gamma   90.00
#
_symmetry.space_group_name_H-M   'P 1'
#
loop_
_entity.id
_entity.type
_entity.pdbx_description
1 polymer ?
#
loop_
_entity_poly.entity_id
_entity_poly.type
_entity_poly.pdbx_seq_one_letter_code
_entity_poly.pdbx_strand_id
1 'polypeptide(L)' 'KVKTKHRNLTKLGIQTNKAWEWANTRLGYWRIAKSPILDRALDNQYWSNQGLKSLLMRYQTLRLT' A
#
# COMPACT_ATOMS: atom_id res chain seq x y z
N LYS A 1 7.46 -8.89 14.83
CA LYS A 1 6.46 -8.71 13.74
C LYS A 1 5.81 -7.32 13.73
N VAL A 2 5.42 -6.73 14.88
CA VAL A 2 4.92 -5.34 14.91
C VAL A 2 6.00 -4.33 14.52
N LYS A 3 7.22 -4.47 15.07
CA LYS A 3 8.36 -3.58 14.77
C LYS A 3 8.68 -3.48 13.27
N THR A 4 8.57 -4.59 12.53
CA THR A 4 8.80 -4.62 11.08
C THR A 4 7.68 -3.91 10.31
N LYS A 5 6.41 -4.12 10.70
CA LYS A 5 5.28 -3.37 10.13
C LYS A 5 5.44 -1.87 10.36
N HIS A 6 5.72 -1.46 11.59
CA HIS A 6 5.96 -0.06 11.93
C HIS A 6 7.07 0.52 11.04
N ARG A 7 8.25 -0.10 11.02
CA ARG A 7 9.40 0.37 10.23
C ARG A 7 9.06 0.54 8.75
N ASN A 8 8.31 -0.39 8.16
CA ASN A 8 7.91 -0.30 6.76
C ASN A 8 6.92 0.85 6.52
N LEU A 9 5.92 1.02 7.40
CA LEU A 9 4.96 2.13 7.30
C LEU A 9 5.66 3.49 7.47
N THR A 10 6.63 3.60 8.39
CA THR A 10 7.43 4.84 8.54
C THR A 10 8.30 5.11 7.32
N LYS A 11 8.90 4.06 6.73
CA LYS A 11 9.70 4.16 5.50
C LYS A 11 8.87 4.64 4.30
N LEU A 12 7.58 4.28 4.26
CA LEU A 12 6.62 4.74 3.24
C LEU A 12 6.04 6.14 3.54
N GLY A 13 6.54 6.84 4.57
CA GLY A 13 6.16 8.22 4.86
C GLY A 13 4.94 8.38 5.76
N ILE A 14 4.46 7.31 6.42
CA ILE A 14 3.39 7.43 7.42
C ILE A 14 3.97 8.00 8.72
N GLN A 15 3.24 8.94 9.33
CA GLN A 15 3.56 9.48 10.64
C GLN A 15 3.74 8.36 11.67
N THR A 16 4.81 8.44 12.46
CA THR A 16 5.23 7.43 13.46
C THR A 16 4.10 6.99 14.40
N ASN A 17 3.31 7.94 14.92
CA ASN A 17 2.20 7.65 15.83
C ASN A 17 1.13 6.76 15.15
N LYS A 18 0.71 7.14 13.92
CA LYS A 18 -0.25 6.34 13.13
C LYS A 18 0.33 5.00 12.70
N ALA A 19 1.63 4.94 12.39
CA ALA A 19 2.29 3.69 12.07
C ALA A 19 2.25 2.71 13.26
N TRP A 20 2.35 3.19 14.50
CA TRP A 20 2.23 2.36 15.70
C TRP A 20 0.80 1.85 15.94
N GLU A 21 -0.20 2.71 15.73
CA GLU A 21 -1.60 2.32 15.81
C GLU A 21 -1.88 1.16 14.84
N TRP A 22 -1.50 1.33 13.56
CA TRP A 22 -1.78 0.36 12.50
C TRP A 22 -0.89 -0.88 12.53
N ALA A 23 0.34 -0.78 13.01
CA ALA A 23 1.18 -1.95 13.22
C ALA A 23 0.61 -2.90 14.29
N ASN A 24 -0.14 -2.36 15.27
CA ASN A 24 -0.72 -3.08 16.40
C ASN A 24 -2.21 -3.45 16.22
N THR A 25 -2.85 -3.12 15.10
CA THR A 25 -4.27 -3.44 14.91
C THR A 25 -4.51 -4.94 14.99
N ARG A 26 -5.58 -5.33 15.69
CA ARG A 26 -6.11 -6.71 15.71
C ARG A 26 -7.08 -7.01 14.55
N LEU A 27 -7.24 -6.07 13.63
CA LEU A 27 -8.09 -6.24 12.45
C LEU A 27 -7.51 -7.34 11.54
N GLY A 28 -8.40 -8.11 10.90
CA GLY A 28 -7.99 -9.11 9.91
C GLY A 28 -7.35 -8.47 8.68
N TYR A 29 -6.52 -9.23 7.97
CA TYR A 29 -5.75 -8.74 6.82
C TYR A 29 -6.62 -8.06 5.75
N TRP A 30 -7.76 -8.66 5.39
CA TRP A 30 -8.67 -8.10 4.39
C TRP A 30 -9.23 -6.73 4.80
N ARG A 31 -9.57 -6.56 6.08
CA ARG A 31 -10.08 -5.28 6.59
C ARG A 31 -8.99 -4.19 6.57
N ILE A 32 -7.74 -4.57 6.83
CA ILE A 32 -6.60 -3.64 6.78
C ILE A 32 -6.25 -3.25 5.34
N ALA A 33 -6.36 -4.20 4.40
CA ALA A 33 -6.02 -3.97 2.98
C ALA A 33 -6.83 -2.81 2.37
N LYS A 34 -8.10 -2.65 2.77
CA LYS A 34 -8.98 -1.55 2.30
C LYS A 34 -8.97 -0.32 3.22
N SER A 35 -7.95 -0.17 4.08
CA SER A 35 -7.88 0.99 4.98
C SER A 35 -7.24 2.20 4.29
N PRO A 36 -7.65 3.44 4.61
CA PRO A 36 -7.05 4.65 4.03
C PRO A 36 -5.54 4.77 4.28
N ILE A 37 -5.04 4.18 5.36
CA ILE A 37 -3.63 4.21 5.71
C ILE A 37 -2.80 3.26 4.87
N LEU A 38 -3.31 2.05 4.59
CA LEU A 38 -2.60 1.14 3.70
C LEU A 38 -2.70 1.57 2.24
N ASP A 39 -3.85 2.11 1.84
CA ASP A 39 -4.11 2.62 0.48
C ASP A 39 -3.20 3.82 0.16
N ARG A 40 -3.00 4.73 1.12
CA ARG A 40 -2.03 5.83 0.99
C ARG A 40 -0.58 5.36 0.97
N ALA A 41 -0.25 4.31 1.71
CA ALA A 41 1.12 3.81 1.83
C ALA A 41 1.57 2.97 0.63
N LEU A 42 0.62 2.23 0.04
CA LEU A 42 0.83 1.30 -1.06
C LEU A 42 0.01 1.75 -2.28
N ASP A 43 0.27 2.98 -2.72
CA ASP A 43 -0.44 3.59 -3.83
C ASP A 43 -0.06 2.96 -5.19
N ASN A 44 -0.71 3.41 -6.25
CA ASN A 44 -0.41 2.93 -7.60
C ASN A 44 1.03 3.22 -8.03
N GLN A 45 1.64 4.33 -7.57
CA GLN A 45 3.04 4.64 -7.89
C GLN A 45 3.99 3.66 -7.22
N TYR A 46 3.76 3.32 -5.94
CA TYR A 46 4.50 2.30 -5.21
C TYR A 46 4.50 0.97 -5.98
N TRP A 47 3.32 0.51 -6.41
CA TRP A 47 3.20 -0.74 -7.16
C TRP A 47 3.84 -0.67 -8.54
N SER A 48 3.70 0.45 -9.24
CA SER A 48 4.37 0.68 -10.53
C SER A 48 5.90 0.62 -10.39
N ASN A 49 6.45 1.22 -9.32
CA ASN A 49 7.89 1.20 -9.03
C ASN A 49 8.39 -0.21 -8.65
N GLN A 50 7.51 -1.06 -8.11
CA GLN A 50 7.80 -2.48 -7.86
C GLN A 50 7.65 -3.36 -9.13
N GLY A 51 7.27 -2.78 -10.27
CA GLY A 51 7.13 -3.50 -11.54
C GLY A 51 5.73 -4.07 -11.80
N LEU A 52 4.73 -3.73 -11.00
CA LEU A 52 3.35 -4.13 -11.26
C LEU A 52 2.81 -3.36 -12.47
N LYS A 53 2.45 -4.08 -13.53
CA LYS A 53 1.88 -3.48 -14.75
C LYS A 53 0.39 -3.23 -14.56
N SER A 54 -0.03 -1.98 -14.80
CA SER A 54 -1.45 -1.62 -14.77
C SER A 54 -2.22 -2.32 -15.89
N LEU A 55 -3.28 -3.05 -15.51
CA LEU A 55 -4.17 -3.73 -16.44
C LEU A 55 -4.92 -2.74 -17.33
N LEU A 56 -5.38 -1.63 -16.76
CA LEU A 56 -6.09 -0.58 -17.49
C LEU A 56 -5.19 0.03 -18.57
N MET A 57 -3.95 0.37 -18.23
CA MET A 57 -2.99 0.92 -19.20
C MET A 57 -2.75 -0.06 -20.34
N ARG A 58 -2.52 -1.35 -20.02
CA ARG A 58 -2.34 -2.40 -21.04
C ARG A 58 -3.55 -2.52 -21.97
N TYR A 59 -4.76 -2.51 -21.40
CA TYR A 59 -5.99 -2.56 -22.18
C TYR A 59 -6.13 -1.35 -23.12
N GLN A 60 -5.87 -0.15 -22.61
CA GLN A 60 -5.93 1.08 -23.41
C GLN A 60 -4.91 1.07 -24.55
N THR A 61 -3.68 0.64 -24.30
CA THR A 61 -2.65 0.50 -25.34
C THR A 61 -3.10 -0.41 -26.47
N LEU A 62 -3.62 -1.60 -26.13
CA LEU A 62 -4.08 -2.59 -27.12
C LEU A 62 -5.34 -2.15 -27.88
N ARG A 63 -6.17 -1.29 -27.28
CA ARG A 63 -7.38 -0.77 -27.92
C ARG A 63 -7.09 0.37 -28.90
N LEU A 64 -6.05 1.15 -28.62
CA LEU A 64 -5.65 2.31 -29.43
C LEU A 64 -4.78 1.93 -30.64
N THR A 65 -4.06 0.82 -30.54
CA THR A 65 -3.39 0.14 -31.67
C THR A 65 -4.38 -0.64 -32.51
#